data_AF-E9H5G6-F1
#
_entry.id   AF-E9H5G6-F1
#
_cell.length_a   1.000
_cell.length_b   1.000
_cell.length_c   1.000
_cell.angle_alpha   90.00
_cell.angle_beta   90.00
_cell.angle_gamma   90.00
#
_symmetry.space_group_name_H-M   'P 1'
#
loop_
_entity.id
_entity.type
_entity.pdbx_description
1 polymer ?
#
loop_
_entity_poly.entity_id
_entity_poly.type
_entity_poly.pdbx_seq_one_letter_code
_entity_poly.pdbx_strand_id
1 'polypeptide(L)'
;MRFPIVSQIYYRQGTLIVTAIALVFAFIFVIQHMTYTQTSGPSSGSIRDAVDQALESINIRLRGRVSPISSEYNLLDLDETDPRLAELAAEKCTIDWMNADRLQQDHPCVIETIRRRYLHPPADLDVPYNLVAPNKADPSVGQAASILNYLGNQTKGFFIECGALDGEHLSNTLYMERTMQWGGVLVEADQTSFGKLLSRRRKSYALPVCLSLQPYPTQVTFKVTYAIGSVQESLTPEQSKESNMLTLQCFPIYSILLAVGRTQIDFFSLDVEGHELRILKTIPWHKVDIKTLAVEWDHVGEKPLIDYMGPKGYYVFGRNTVNVGNDLFFAKNDSRHR
;
A
#
# COMPACT_ATOMS: atom_id res chain seq x y z
N MET A 1 45.09 5.85 7.68
CA MET A 1 44.82 6.27 6.29
C MET A 1 44.43 5.03 5.49
N ARG A 2 43.17 4.95 5.05
CA ARG A 2 42.65 3.88 4.17
C ARG A 2 42.14 4.54 2.90
N PHE A 3 42.62 4.06 1.75
CA PHE A 3 42.15 4.34 0.40
C PHE A 3 41.96 2.96 -0.31
N PRO A 4 41.14 2.85 -1.37
CA PRO A 4 39.86 2.14 -1.30
C PRO A 4 39.80 0.85 -2.15
N ILE A 5 38.84 -0.01 -1.82
CA ILE A 5 38.48 -1.27 -2.51
C ILE A 5 37.64 -0.96 -3.77
N VAL A 6 38.14 -0.07 -4.64
CA VAL A 6 37.56 0.21 -5.96
C VAL A 6 38.64 -0.07 -7.00
N SER A 7 39.03 -1.34 -7.13
CA SER A 7 39.82 -1.78 -8.31
C SER A 7 39.65 -3.27 -8.67
N GLN A 8 39.04 -4.10 -7.82
CA GLN A 8 38.82 -5.52 -8.15
C GLN A 8 37.46 -5.84 -8.81
N ILE A 9 36.49 -4.92 -8.80
CA ILE A 9 35.16 -5.14 -9.41
C ILE A 9 35.18 -4.84 -10.92
N TYR A 10 35.96 -3.83 -11.35
CA TYR A 10 36.07 -3.47 -12.78
C TYR A 10 36.83 -4.50 -13.62
N TYR A 11 37.74 -5.27 -13.03
CA TYR A 11 38.49 -6.29 -13.77
C TYR A 11 37.64 -7.54 -14.06
N ARG A 12 36.73 -7.94 -13.15
CA ARG A 12 35.85 -9.11 -13.32
C ARG A 12 34.66 -8.88 -14.26
N GLN A 13 34.08 -7.67 -14.29
CA GLN A 13 33.01 -7.36 -15.24
C GLN A 13 33.52 -7.19 -16.68
N GLY A 14 34.75 -6.67 -16.86
CA GLY A 14 35.39 -6.59 -18.18
C GLY A 14 35.65 -7.95 -18.81
N THR A 15 36.07 -8.96 -18.03
CA THR A 15 36.36 -10.30 -18.58
C THR A 15 35.09 -11.03 -19.03
N LEU A 16 33.99 -10.92 -18.26
CA LEU A 16 32.71 -11.56 -18.57
C LEU A 16 32.08 -11.01 -19.86
N ILE A 17 32.12 -9.69 -20.05
CA ILE A 17 31.61 -9.03 -21.25
C ILE A 17 32.47 -9.39 -22.47
N VAL A 18 33.80 -9.43 -22.34
CA VAL A 18 34.70 -9.84 -23.43
C VAL A 18 34.49 -11.31 -23.81
N THR A 19 34.28 -12.22 -22.85
CA THR A 19 33.94 -13.62 -23.15
C THR A 19 32.57 -13.79 -23.81
N ALA A 20 31.55 -13.02 -23.38
CA ALA A 20 30.24 -13.08 -23.99
C ALA A 20 30.27 -12.56 -25.44
N ILE A 21 31.01 -11.48 -25.70
CA ILE A 21 31.20 -10.93 -27.05
C ILE A 21 31.98 -11.93 -27.93
N ALA A 22 33.03 -12.56 -27.41
CA ALA A 22 33.80 -13.56 -28.15
C ALA A 22 32.97 -14.80 -28.51
N LEU A 23 32.08 -15.25 -27.62
CA LEU A 23 31.16 -16.36 -27.88
C LEU A 23 30.10 -16.01 -28.92
N VAL A 24 29.58 -14.78 -28.90
CA VAL A 24 28.64 -14.29 -29.93
C VAL A 24 29.33 -14.22 -31.29
N PHE A 25 30.56 -13.72 -31.36
CA PHE A 25 31.32 -13.70 -32.62
C PHE A 25 31.69 -15.10 -33.12
N ALA A 26 32.06 -16.02 -32.23
CA ALA A 26 32.30 -17.42 -32.61
C ALA A 26 31.01 -18.08 -33.14
N PHE A 27 29.87 -17.79 -32.53
CA PHE A 27 28.57 -18.30 -32.97
C PHE A 27 28.14 -17.72 -34.33
N ILE A 28 28.34 -16.42 -34.54
CA ILE A 28 28.10 -15.77 -35.85
C ILE A 28 29.04 -16.34 -36.91
N PHE A 29 30.31 -16.57 -36.59
CA PHE A 29 31.29 -17.17 -37.51
C PHE A 29 30.90 -18.60 -37.89
N VAL A 30 30.45 -19.42 -36.94
CA VAL A 30 29.95 -20.78 -37.20
C VAL A 30 28.69 -20.75 -38.08
N ILE A 31 27.75 -19.83 -37.84
CA ILE A 31 26.56 -19.68 -38.68
C ILE A 31 26.93 -19.23 -40.10
N GLN A 32 27.86 -18.28 -40.25
CA GLN A 32 28.32 -17.81 -41.56
C GLN A 32 29.14 -18.86 -42.32
N HIS A 33 29.85 -19.76 -41.62
CA HIS A 33 30.53 -20.88 -42.27
C HIS A 33 29.56 -21.99 -42.67
N MET A 34 28.52 -22.24 -41.86
CA MET A 34 27.46 -23.22 -42.15
C MET A 34 26.57 -22.80 -43.34
N THR A 35 26.41 -21.50 -43.60
CA THR A 35 25.70 -21.01 -44.79
C THR A 35 26.55 -21.01 -46.06
N TYR A 36 27.89 -21.10 -45.95
CA TYR A 36 28.79 -21.13 -47.11
C TYR A 36 29.02 -22.55 -47.65
N THR A 37 28.79 -23.59 -46.85
CA THR A 37 28.91 -25.00 -47.29
C THR A 37 27.53 -25.63 -47.49
N GLN A 38 26.85 -25.27 -48.57
CA GLN A 38 25.84 -26.13 -49.19
C GLN A 38 26.37 -26.70 -50.49
N THR A 39 27.03 -27.86 -50.41
CA THR A 39 26.79 -28.93 -51.37
C THR A 39 26.60 -30.23 -50.59
N SER A 40 25.48 -30.89 -50.86
CA SER A 40 25.03 -32.19 -50.29
C SER A 40 24.80 -32.24 -48.78
N GLY A 41 23.52 -32.21 -48.38
CA GLY A 41 23.10 -32.38 -46.99
C GLY A 41 23.14 -33.83 -46.49
N PRO A 42 23.09 -34.02 -45.17
CA PRO A 42 22.57 -35.24 -44.56
C PRO A 42 21.32 -34.98 -43.70
N SER A 43 20.60 -36.07 -43.47
CA SER A 43 19.29 -36.25 -42.84
C SER A 43 19.03 -35.50 -41.53
N SER A 44 17.76 -35.10 -41.35
CA SER A 44 17.14 -34.39 -40.21
C SER A 44 17.32 -35.00 -38.82
N GLY A 45 18.00 -36.15 -38.67
CA GLY A 45 18.39 -36.73 -37.38
C GLY A 45 19.68 -36.14 -36.79
N SER A 46 20.69 -35.87 -37.62
CA SER A 46 22.04 -35.49 -37.14
C SER A 46 22.10 -34.10 -36.50
N ILE A 47 21.20 -33.19 -36.87
CA ILE A 47 21.16 -31.83 -36.31
C ILE A 47 20.43 -31.82 -34.97
N ARG A 48 19.39 -32.65 -34.80
CA ARG A 48 18.68 -32.77 -33.52
C ARG A 48 19.56 -33.42 -32.46
N ASP A 49 20.30 -34.48 -32.81
CA ASP A 49 21.20 -35.15 -31.88
C ASP A 49 22.36 -34.23 -31.43
N ALA A 50 22.86 -33.37 -32.32
CA ALA A 50 23.89 -32.38 -31.97
C ALA A 50 23.35 -31.23 -31.09
N VAL A 51 22.09 -30.82 -31.29
CA VAL A 51 21.41 -29.84 -30.43
C VAL A 51 21.10 -30.45 -29.07
N ASP A 52 20.65 -31.70 -29.01
CA ASP A 52 20.34 -32.39 -27.76
C ASP A 52 21.61 -32.70 -26.95
N GLN A 53 22.73 -33.08 -27.60
CA GLN A 53 24.04 -33.17 -26.92
C GLN A 53 24.58 -31.82 -26.45
N ALA A 54 24.35 -30.74 -27.19
CA ALA A 54 24.69 -29.40 -26.75
C ALA A 54 23.84 -28.98 -25.54
N LEU A 55 22.54 -29.28 -25.55
CA LEU A 55 21.61 -29.02 -24.44
C LEU A 55 21.95 -29.88 -23.19
N GLU A 56 22.38 -31.12 -23.36
CA GLU A 56 22.87 -31.97 -22.26
C GLU A 56 24.20 -31.45 -21.68
N SER A 57 25.10 -30.94 -22.52
CA SER A 57 26.39 -30.38 -22.06
C SER A 57 26.26 -29.02 -21.36
N ILE A 58 25.20 -28.25 -21.68
CA ILE A 58 24.82 -27.02 -20.95
C ILE A 58 24.15 -27.37 -19.60
N ASN A 59 23.70 -28.60 -19.43
CA ASN A 59 23.04 -29.08 -18.22
C ASN A 59 24.01 -29.50 -17.10
N ILE A 60 25.18 -28.85 -17.00
CA ILE A 60 26.08 -28.99 -15.84
C ILE A 60 26.07 -27.70 -15.01
N ARG A 61 25.37 -27.84 -13.88
CA ARG A 61 25.41 -27.03 -12.64
C ARG A 61 24.48 -25.82 -12.49
N LEU A 62 23.25 -25.92 -13.01
CA LEU A 62 22.10 -25.17 -12.46
C LEU A 62 21.26 -26.01 -11.46
N ARG A 63 21.88 -27.00 -10.79
CA ARG A 63 21.37 -27.54 -9.51
C ARG A 63 21.70 -26.59 -8.35
N GLY A 64 21.16 -25.38 -8.47
CA GLY A 64 21.21 -24.30 -7.49
C GLY A 64 19.99 -23.42 -7.67
N ARG A 65 18.85 -23.87 -7.11
CA ARG A 65 17.59 -23.15 -6.88
C ARG A 65 17.36 -21.86 -7.69
N VAL A 66 16.84 -22.00 -8.90
CA VAL A 66 15.86 -21.03 -9.41
C VAL A 66 14.53 -21.76 -9.43
N SER A 67 13.82 -21.69 -8.30
CA SER A 67 12.39 -21.99 -8.32
C SER A 67 11.73 -20.93 -9.20
N PRO A 68 10.75 -21.27 -10.05
CA PRO A 68 9.87 -20.25 -10.59
C PRO A 68 9.20 -19.61 -9.37
N ILE A 69 9.44 -18.31 -9.14
CA ILE A 69 8.70 -17.59 -8.09
C ILE A 69 7.29 -17.35 -8.66
N SER A 70 6.51 -18.42 -8.71
CA SER A 70 5.06 -18.35 -8.63
C SER A 70 4.68 -18.93 -7.28
N SER A 71 4.38 -18.04 -6.33
CA SER A 71 3.61 -18.39 -5.15
C SER A 71 3.00 -17.10 -4.64
N GLU A 72 1.68 -17.09 -4.46
CA GLU A 72 1.00 -16.09 -3.64
C GLU A 72 1.86 -15.77 -2.41
N TYR A 73 2.26 -14.52 -2.24
CA TYR A 73 2.90 -14.10 -1.01
C TYR A 73 1.80 -13.96 0.02
N ASN A 74 1.71 -14.89 0.97
CA ASN A 74 0.89 -14.72 2.16
C ASN A 74 1.79 -14.27 3.30
N LEU A 75 1.85 -12.96 3.55
CA LEU A 75 2.69 -12.40 4.61
C LEU A 75 2.27 -12.89 6.01
N LEU A 76 1.05 -13.42 6.17
CA LEU A 76 0.60 -14.03 7.41
C LEU A 76 1.37 -15.32 7.78
N ASP A 77 2.15 -15.88 6.85
CA ASP A 77 2.93 -17.11 7.04
C ASP A 77 4.44 -16.87 7.25
N LEU A 78 4.90 -15.61 7.24
CA LEU A 78 6.32 -15.26 7.40
C LEU A 78 6.59 -14.67 8.79
N ASP A 79 7.42 -15.35 9.58
CA ASP A 79 7.88 -14.91 10.90
C ASP A 79 8.79 -13.67 10.78
N GLU A 80 8.68 -12.72 11.72
CA GLU A 80 9.42 -11.44 11.75
C GLU A 80 10.95 -11.65 11.81
N THR A 81 11.40 -12.85 12.16
CA THR A 81 12.81 -13.23 12.22
C THR A 81 13.40 -13.72 10.89
N ASP A 82 12.61 -13.77 9.81
CA ASP A 82 13.08 -14.33 8.53
C ASP A 82 14.15 -13.45 7.87
N PRO A 83 15.41 -13.93 7.75
CA PRO A 83 16.51 -13.15 7.18
C PRO A 83 16.29 -12.75 5.71
N ARG A 84 15.37 -13.41 4.99
CA ARG A 84 14.98 -13.04 3.62
C ARG A 84 14.27 -11.69 3.55
N LEU A 85 13.60 -11.27 4.62
CA LEU A 85 12.95 -9.94 4.70
C LEU A 85 14.00 -8.81 4.70
N ALA A 86 15.11 -9.00 5.42
CA ALA A 86 16.19 -8.02 5.49
C ALA A 86 16.98 -7.91 4.17
N GLU A 87 17.19 -9.03 3.48
CA GLU A 87 17.88 -9.09 2.18
C GLU A 87 17.03 -8.50 1.04
N LEU A 88 15.71 -8.75 1.03
CA LEU A 88 14.79 -8.17 0.03
C LEU A 88 14.64 -6.64 0.21
N ALA A 89 14.64 -6.16 1.46
CA ALA A 89 14.48 -4.76 1.82
C ALA A 89 15.68 -3.87 1.47
N ALA A 90 16.89 -4.45 1.39
CA ALA A 90 18.13 -3.67 1.29
C ALA A 90 18.47 -3.19 -0.12
N GLU A 91 18.04 -3.85 -1.20
CA GLU A 91 18.50 -3.51 -2.56
C GLU A 91 17.40 -3.28 -3.62
N LYS A 92 16.11 -3.60 -3.38
CA LYS A 92 15.09 -3.53 -4.46
C LYS A 92 13.76 -2.84 -4.15
N CYS A 93 13.42 -2.54 -2.89
CA CYS A 93 12.14 -1.94 -2.53
C CYS A 93 12.08 -0.42 -2.79
N THR A 94 12.22 0.03 -4.04
CA THR A 94 12.05 1.45 -4.40
C THR A 94 10.58 1.78 -4.63
N ILE A 95 10.19 3.04 -4.35
CA ILE A 95 8.83 3.53 -4.61
C ILE A 95 8.47 3.31 -6.09
N ASP A 96 9.36 3.68 -7.01
CA ASP A 96 9.11 3.54 -8.45
C ASP A 96 8.86 2.09 -8.86
N TRP A 97 9.68 1.15 -8.36
CA TRP A 97 9.51 -0.27 -8.65
C TRP A 97 8.18 -0.81 -8.10
N MET A 98 7.84 -0.47 -6.85
CA MET A 98 6.58 -0.93 -6.26
C MET A 98 5.35 -0.49 -7.04
N ASN A 99 5.36 0.76 -7.52
CA ASN A 99 4.26 1.34 -8.28
C ASN A 99 4.25 0.84 -9.74
N ALA A 100 5.40 0.76 -10.41
CA ALA A 100 5.52 0.34 -11.80
C ALA A 100 5.14 -1.14 -12.00
N ASP A 101 5.63 -2.00 -11.10
CA ASP A 101 5.38 -3.45 -11.13
C ASP A 101 4.08 -3.86 -10.43
N ARG A 102 3.34 -2.89 -9.85
CA ARG A 102 2.04 -3.12 -9.19
C ARG A 102 2.09 -4.22 -8.15
N LEU A 103 3.04 -4.11 -7.22
CA LEU A 103 3.24 -5.16 -6.22
C LEU A 103 2.00 -5.43 -5.38
N GLN A 104 1.82 -6.69 -5.00
CA GLN A 104 0.69 -7.13 -4.18
C GLN A 104 0.65 -6.38 -2.84
N GLN A 105 -0.56 -6.20 -2.30
CA GLN A 105 -0.82 -5.42 -1.08
C GLN A 105 -0.04 -5.92 0.15
N ASP A 106 0.19 -7.24 0.22
CA ASP A 106 0.93 -7.93 1.28
C ASP A 106 2.40 -8.19 0.93
N HIS A 107 2.90 -7.65 -0.18
CA HIS A 107 4.29 -7.80 -0.57
C HIS A 107 5.22 -7.13 0.47
N PRO A 108 6.28 -7.80 0.97
CA PRO A 108 7.14 -7.27 2.04
C PRO A 108 7.71 -5.87 1.78
N CYS A 109 8.13 -5.59 0.55
CA CYS A 109 8.59 -4.25 0.17
C CYS A 109 7.56 -3.14 0.39
N VAL A 110 6.27 -3.43 0.14
CA VAL A 110 5.19 -2.46 0.36
C VAL A 110 5.06 -2.19 1.85
N ILE A 111 4.97 -3.26 2.65
CA ILE A 111 4.79 -3.17 4.09
C ILE A 111 5.99 -2.47 4.76
N GLU A 112 7.20 -2.85 4.38
CA GLU A 112 8.41 -2.27 4.96
C GLU A 112 8.63 -0.82 4.52
N THR A 113 8.21 -0.47 3.29
CA THR A 113 8.23 0.93 2.86
C THR A 113 7.25 1.77 3.68
N ILE A 114 6.04 1.28 3.95
CA ILE A 114 5.09 1.96 4.83
C ILE A 114 5.72 2.16 6.22
N ARG A 115 6.23 1.08 6.85
CA ARG A 115 6.83 1.12 8.19
C ARG A 115 8.01 2.08 8.29
N ARG A 116 8.94 2.04 7.33
CA ARG A 116 10.19 2.81 7.39
C ARG A 116 10.05 4.27 6.96
N ARG A 117 9.12 4.56 6.04
CA ARG A 117 9.09 5.87 5.36
C ARG A 117 7.84 6.70 5.64
N TYR A 118 6.72 6.07 5.98
CA TYR A 118 5.42 6.76 6.07
C TYR A 118 4.72 6.61 7.41
N LEU A 119 5.08 5.60 8.21
CA LEU A 119 4.43 5.33 9.48
C LEU A 119 5.03 6.19 10.60
N HIS A 120 4.29 7.21 11.03
CA HIS A 120 4.65 7.99 12.20
C HIS A 120 4.11 7.31 13.46
N PRO A 121 4.94 7.11 14.50
CA PRO A 121 4.51 6.46 15.73
C PRO A 121 3.57 7.37 16.55
N PRO A 122 2.74 6.79 17.42
CA PRO A 122 1.99 7.53 18.43
C PRO A 122 2.90 8.41 19.28
N ALA A 123 2.37 9.54 19.77
CA ALA A 123 3.06 10.29 20.81
C ALA A 123 3.10 9.50 22.13
N ASP A 124 4.20 9.58 22.87
CA ASP A 124 4.39 8.85 24.13
C ASP A 124 3.24 9.10 25.12
N LEU A 125 2.85 8.07 25.89
CA LEU A 125 1.66 8.11 26.75
C LEU A 125 1.74 9.17 27.85
N ASP A 126 2.94 9.54 28.29
CA ASP A 126 3.22 10.56 29.30
C ASP A 126 3.19 11.98 28.74
N VAL A 127 3.30 12.14 27.42
CA VAL A 127 3.21 13.45 26.78
C VAL A 127 1.73 13.83 26.60
N PRO A 128 1.25 14.97 27.12
CA PRO A 128 -0.14 15.37 26.97
C PRO A 128 -0.48 15.71 25.51
N TYR A 129 -1.75 15.51 25.15
CA TYR A 129 -2.32 16.01 23.89
C TYR A 129 -2.14 17.52 23.75
N ASN A 130 -2.04 18.00 22.52
CA ASN A 130 -1.93 19.42 22.19
C ASN A 130 -3.14 19.85 21.33
N LEU A 131 -4.32 19.77 21.93
CA LEU A 131 -5.61 20.08 21.29
C LEU A 131 -5.91 21.58 21.35
N VAL A 132 -6.55 22.10 20.31
CA VAL A 132 -7.08 23.47 20.23
C VAL A 132 -8.28 23.64 21.17
N ALA A 133 -9.16 22.65 21.21
CA ALA A 133 -10.38 22.61 22.00
C ALA A 133 -10.38 21.40 22.95
N PRO A 134 -9.47 21.34 23.94
CA PRO A 134 -9.30 20.16 24.81
C PRO A 134 -10.55 19.80 25.62
N ASN A 135 -11.44 20.79 25.87
CA ASN A 135 -12.68 20.59 26.62
C ASN A 135 -13.84 20.08 25.75
N LYS A 136 -13.70 20.04 24.42
CA LYS A 136 -14.68 19.39 23.55
C LYS A 136 -14.51 17.88 23.75
N ALA A 137 -15.55 17.24 24.28
CA ALA A 137 -15.52 15.81 24.59
C ALA A 137 -15.44 14.98 23.30
N ASP A 138 -16.48 15.08 22.47
CA ASP A 138 -16.56 14.44 21.16
C ASP A 138 -16.49 15.51 20.05
N PRO A 139 -15.40 15.55 19.26
CA PRO A 139 -15.29 16.49 18.17
C PRO A 139 -16.06 16.07 16.90
N SER A 140 -16.46 14.79 16.79
CA SER A 140 -17.24 14.27 15.68
C SER A 140 -18.64 14.90 15.61
N VAL A 141 -19.37 14.59 14.54
CA VAL A 141 -20.74 15.06 14.31
C VAL A 141 -21.74 13.91 14.41
N GLY A 142 -21.46 12.96 15.31
CA GLY A 142 -22.35 11.83 15.64
C GLY A 142 -21.81 10.45 15.27
N GLN A 143 -20.71 10.38 14.53
CA GLN A 143 -20.08 9.13 14.12
C GLN A 143 -19.58 8.35 15.34
N ALA A 144 -18.83 9.01 16.24
CA ALA A 144 -18.28 8.32 17.41
C ALA A 144 -19.37 7.77 18.32
N ALA A 145 -20.40 8.58 18.58
CA ALA A 145 -21.57 8.16 19.37
C ALA A 145 -22.33 6.99 18.72
N SER A 146 -22.58 7.04 17.41
CA SER A 146 -23.31 5.98 16.70
C SER A 146 -22.58 4.65 16.76
N ILE A 147 -21.27 4.66 16.55
CA ILE A 147 -20.42 3.48 16.56
C ILE A 147 -20.29 2.91 17.98
N LEU A 148 -20.03 3.75 18.98
CA LEU A 148 -19.92 3.29 20.37
C LEU A 148 -21.24 2.75 20.91
N ASN A 149 -22.37 3.38 20.57
CA ASN A 149 -23.69 2.87 20.95
C ASN A 149 -23.93 1.48 20.36
N TYR A 150 -23.60 1.27 19.07
CA TYR A 150 -23.72 -0.04 18.43
C TYR A 150 -22.80 -1.08 19.08
N LEU A 151 -21.56 -0.71 19.40
CA LEU A 151 -20.57 -1.57 20.03
C LEU A 151 -20.71 -1.69 21.56
N GLY A 152 -21.82 -1.21 22.14
CA GLY A 152 -22.06 -1.31 23.59
C GLY A 152 -21.01 -0.60 24.45
N ASN A 153 -20.53 0.56 24.01
CA ASN A 153 -19.48 1.35 24.66
C ASN A 153 -18.18 0.54 24.88
N GLN A 154 -17.80 -0.27 23.88
CA GLN A 154 -16.55 -1.03 23.89
C GLN A 154 -15.36 -0.12 24.22
N THR A 155 -14.47 -0.61 25.08
CA THR A 155 -13.16 -0.01 25.38
C THR A 155 -12.04 -0.84 24.77
N LYS A 156 -10.84 -0.26 24.63
CA LYS A 156 -9.66 -0.93 24.07
C LYS A 156 -9.86 -1.48 22.66
N GLY A 157 -10.68 -0.80 21.86
CA GLY A 157 -10.86 -1.11 20.44
C GLY A 157 -9.72 -0.59 19.58
N PHE A 158 -9.77 -0.94 18.30
CA PHE A 158 -8.85 -0.46 17.27
C PHE A 158 -9.61 0.22 16.13
N PHE A 159 -9.20 1.43 15.76
CA PHE A 159 -9.79 2.16 14.63
C PHE A 159 -8.80 2.42 13.50
N ILE A 160 -9.33 2.69 12.32
CA ILE A 160 -8.63 3.41 11.26
C ILE A 160 -9.52 4.56 10.77
N GLU A 161 -8.96 5.76 10.69
CA GLU A 161 -9.63 6.97 10.20
C GLU A 161 -8.88 7.49 8.98
N CYS A 162 -9.55 7.50 7.84
CA CYS A 162 -9.03 8.01 6.59
C CYS A 162 -9.79 9.30 6.25
N GLY A 163 -9.05 10.37 6.01
CA GLY A 163 -9.58 11.75 6.07
C GLY A 163 -9.40 12.37 7.45
N ALA A 164 -8.28 12.11 8.13
CA ALA A 164 -8.08 12.52 9.52
C ALA A 164 -7.87 14.04 9.72
N LEU A 165 -7.78 14.81 8.64
CA LEU A 165 -7.66 16.27 8.62
C LEU A 165 -6.55 16.76 9.56
N ASP A 166 -6.87 17.61 10.53
CA ASP A 166 -5.91 18.19 11.47
C ASP A 166 -5.75 17.35 12.75
N GLY A 167 -6.33 16.14 12.78
CA GLY A 167 -6.30 15.23 13.91
C GLY A 167 -7.23 15.60 15.07
N GLU A 168 -8.03 16.66 14.97
CA GLU A 168 -8.92 17.10 16.05
C GLU A 168 -10.28 17.57 15.55
N HIS A 169 -10.31 18.55 14.65
CA HIS A 169 -11.55 19.09 14.09
C HIS A 169 -12.27 17.99 13.33
N LEU A 170 -13.54 17.76 13.70
CA LEU A 170 -14.41 16.71 13.14
C LEU A 170 -13.87 15.28 13.25
N SER A 171 -12.83 15.02 14.06
CA SER A 171 -12.27 13.67 14.16
C SER A 171 -13.31 12.68 14.69
N ASN A 172 -13.52 11.61 13.94
CA ASN A 172 -14.46 10.53 14.26
C ASN A 172 -13.93 9.59 15.36
N THR A 173 -12.65 9.72 15.73
CA THR A 173 -11.97 8.75 16.62
C THR A 173 -11.34 9.36 17.86
N LEU A 174 -11.18 10.69 17.93
CA LEU A 174 -10.48 11.33 19.05
C LEU A 174 -11.15 11.04 20.41
N TYR A 175 -12.48 10.98 20.46
CA TYR A 175 -13.21 10.64 21.68
C TYR A 175 -12.89 9.21 22.15
N MET A 176 -12.87 8.25 21.22
CA MET A 176 -12.56 6.85 21.50
C MET A 176 -11.12 6.68 22.00
N GLU A 177 -10.17 7.39 21.38
CA GLU A 177 -8.76 7.39 21.78
C GLU A 177 -8.57 7.95 23.20
N ARG A 178 -9.16 9.11 23.49
CA ARG A 178 -9.00 9.81 24.77
C ARG A 178 -9.71 9.12 25.93
N THR A 179 -10.91 8.60 25.70
CA THR A 179 -11.83 8.20 26.78
C THR A 179 -12.01 6.69 26.85
N MET A 180 -11.96 6.01 25.71
CA MET A 180 -12.28 4.58 25.61
C MET A 180 -11.03 3.70 25.51
N GLN A 181 -9.83 4.29 25.60
CA GLN A 181 -8.53 3.59 25.46
C GLN A 181 -8.36 2.89 24.11
N TRP A 182 -8.98 3.42 23.06
CA TRP A 182 -8.79 2.88 21.71
C TRP A 182 -7.42 3.30 21.17
N GLY A 183 -6.80 2.41 20.40
CA GLY A 183 -5.67 2.76 19.55
C GLY A 183 -6.10 2.80 18.09
N GLY A 184 -5.28 3.35 17.21
CA GLY A 184 -5.63 3.31 15.80
C GLY A 184 -4.58 3.87 14.85
N VAL A 185 -5.04 4.11 13.63
CA VAL A 185 -4.28 4.69 12.53
C VAL A 185 -5.06 5.87 11.95
N LEU A 186 -4.36 6.99 11.76
CA LEU A 186 -4.87 8.19 11.11
C LEU A 186 -4.18 8.34 9.75
N VAL A 187 -4.97 8.48 8.68
CA VAL A 187 -4.46 8.67 7.31
C VAL A 187 -4.95 10.02 6.80
N GLU A 188 -4.01 10.88 6.41
CA GLU A 188 -4.30 12.19 5.85
C GLU A 188 -3.34 12.49 4.69
N ALA A 189 -3.88 12.84 3.53
CA ALA A 189 -3.11 13.06 2.31
C ALA A 189 -2.63 14.51 2.18
N ASP A 190 -3.42 15.49 2.64
CA ASP A 190 -3.07 16.90 2.63
C ASP A 190 -1.94 17.17 3.64
N GLN A 191 -0.77 17.54 3.11
CA GLN A 191 0.45 17.72 3.91
C GLN A 191 0.32 18.86 4.92
N THR A 192 -0.52 19.87 4.65
CA THR A 192 -0.76 20.97 5.59
C THR A 192 -1.57 20.48 6.79
N SER A 193 -2.64 19.73 6.54
CA SER A 193 -3.49 19.13 7.56
C SER A 193 -2.73 18.08 8.35
N PHE A 194 -1.94 17.23 7.67
CA PHE A 194 -1.07 16.25 8.32
C PHE A 194 -0.05 16.90 9.28
N GLY A 195 0.55 18.03 8.90
CA GLY A 195 1.44 18.78 9.79
C GLY A 195 0.74 19.24 11.08
N LYS A 196 -0.53 19.66 10.98
CA LYS A 196 -1.36 19.99 12.15
C LYS A 196 -1.71 18.75 12.96
N LEU A 197 -2.06 17.64 12.30
CA LEU A 197 -2.35 16.34 12.93
C LEU A 197 -1.20 15.89 13.82
N LEU A 198 0.04 15.91 13.33
CA LEU A 198 1.21 15.57 14.13
C LEU A 198 1.36 16.50 15.35
N SER A 199 1.03 17.78 15.19
CA SER A 199 1.09 18.75 16.29
C SER A 199 0.08 18.45 17.41
N ARG A 200 -1.00 17.69 17.17
CA ARG A 200 -2.00 17.30 18.19
C ARG A 200 -1.50 16.25 19.18
N ARG A 201 -0.39 15.56 18.85
CA ARG A 201 0.21 14.51 19.69
C ARG A 201 -0.78 13.38 20.02
N ARG A 202 -1.53 12.95 18.98
CA ARG A 202 -2.43 11.80 19.02
C ARG A 202 -1.69 10.55 19.51
N LYS A 203 -2.42 9.64 20.15
CA LYS A 203 -1.95 8.35 20.65
C LYS A 203 -2.16 7.21 19.64
N SER A 204 -2.23 7.58 18.37
CA SER A 204 -2.42 6.69 17.23
C SER A 204 -1.31 6.90 16.21
N TYR A 205 -1.08 5.88 15.39
CA TYR A 205 -0.18 6.01 14.25
C TYR A 205 -0.74 7.03 13.26
N ALA A 206 0.14 7.69 12.52
CA ALA A 206 -0.27 8.64 11.49
C ALA A 206 0.50 8.41 10.18
N LEU A 207 -0.16 8.52 9.03
CA LEU A 207 0.46 8.39 7.72
C LEU A 207 0.09 9.55 6.77
N PRO A 208 1.08 10.21 6.13
CA PRO A 208 0.88 11.29 5.17
C PRO A 208 0.65 10.77 3.74
N VAL A 209 -0.30 9.84 3.56
CA VAL A 209 -0.51 9.11 2.31
C VAL A 209 -1.96 9.17 1.86
N CYS A 210 -2.22 9.00 0.57
CA CYS A 210 -3.55 8.71 0.06
C CYS A 210 -3.86 7.21 0.13
N LEU A 211 -5.13 6.85 -0.06
CA LEU A 211 -5.54 5.46 -0.22
C LEU A 211 -5.48 5.08 -1.69
N SER A 212 -4.86 3.94 -1.99
CA SER A 212 -4.81 3.45 -3.37
C SER A 212 -6.21 3.03 -3.81
N LEU A 213 -6.60 3.44 -5.00
CA LEU A 213 -7.84 3.03 -5.66
C LEU A 213 -7.68 1.70 -6.41
N GLN A 214 -6.53 1.05 -6.23
CA GLN A 214 -6.13 -0.21 -6.84
C GLN A 214 -5.64 -1.18 -5.76
N PRO A 215 -5.66 -2.51 -5.98
CA PRO A 215 -5.15 -3.49 -5.03
C PRO A 215 -3.61 -3.59 -5.05
N TYR A 216 -2.91 -2.46 -5.22
CA TYR A 216 -1.46 -2.30 -5.23
C TYR A 216 -1.09 -0.82 -4.99
N PRO A 217 0.16 -0.48 -4.60
CA PRO A 217 0.59 0.91 -4.41
C PRO A 217 0.48 1.74 -5.69
N THR A 218 0.09 3.01 -5.55
CA THR A 218 0.02 3.97 -6.68
C THR A 218 0.60 5.32 -6.28
N GLN A 219 0.91 6.18 -7.26
CA GLN A 219 1.19 7.59 -7.02
C GLN A 219 0.16 8.45 -7.75
N VAL A 220 -0.23 9.55 -7.12
CA VAL A 220 -1.09 10.58 -7.72
C VAL A 220 -0.34 11.90 -7.72
N THR A 221 -0.42 12.64 -8.83
CA THR A 221 0.23 13.95 -8.94
C THR A 221 -0.84 14.98 -9.23
N PHE A 222 -0.90 16.03 -8.41
CA PHE A 222 -1.82 17.13 -8.58
C PHE A 222 -1.10 18.47 -8.49
N LYS A 223 -1.71 19.48 -9.10
CA LYS A 223 -1.25 20.86 -9.00
C LYS A 223 -1.68 21.39 -7.63
N VAL A 224 -0.73 21.87 -6.84
CA VAL A 224 -1.05 22.49 -5.55
C VAL A 224 -1.66 23.86 -5.81
N THR A 225 -2.99 23.90 -5.91
CA THR A 225 -3.75 25.10 -5.60
C THR A 225 -3.97 25.09 -4.10
N TYR A 226 -3.58 26.16 -3.39
CA TYR A 226 -3.85 26.31 -1.96
C TYR A 226 -5.38 26.32 -1.73
N ALA A 227 -5.96 25.13 -1.60
CA ALA A 227 -7.37 24.91 -1.31
C ALA A 227 -7.44 23.75 -0.32
N ILE A 228 -8.01 24.06 0.83
CA ILE A 228 -8.19 23.15 1.96
C ILE A 228 -9.08 21.97 1.51
N GLY A 229 -8.66 20.75 1.83
CA GLY A 229 -9.55 19.60 1.99
C GLY A 229 -10.12 18.92 0.75
N SER A 230 -9.79 19.34 -0.47
CA SER A 230 -10.24 18.61 -1.68
C SER A 230 -9.10 18.45 -2.67
N VAL A 231 -8.76 17.21 -3.00
CA VAL A 231 -7.93 16.92 -4.17
C VAL A 231 -8.83 17.09 -5.40
N GLN A 232 -9.08 18.34 -5.81
CA GLN A 232 -9.77 18.61 -7.07
C GLN A 232 -8.80 18.37 -8.24
N GLU A 233 -9.05 17.29 -8.95
CA GLU A 233 -8.45 17.03 -10.26
C GLU A 233 -9.26 17.83 -11.32
N SER A 234 -8.81 19.03 -11.72
CA SER A 234 -9.37 19.72 -12.90
C SER A 234 -8.44 20.75 -13.58
N LEU A 235 -7.93 20.29 -14.74
CA LEU A 235 -7.72 20.91 -16.06
C LEU A 235 -7.81 22.45 -16.23
N THR A 236 -6.74 23.06 -16.77
CA THR A 236 -6.71 23.77 -18.08
C THR A 236 -5.24 23.95 -18.57
N PRO A 237 -4.94 23.87 -19.89
CA PRO A 237 -3.57 23.78 -20.42
C PRO A 237 -2.84 25.12 -20.61
N GLU A 238 -3.43 26.24 -20.20
CA GLU A 238 -2.90 27.55 -20.57
C GLU A 238 -2.97 28.49 -19.38
N GLN A 239 -1.95 28.43 -18.52
CA GLN A 239 -1.29 29.59 -17.91
C GLN A 239 -0.38 29.15 -16.75
N SER A 240 0.83 29.72 -16.76
CA SER A 240 1.82 29.83 -15.68
C SER A 240 2.87 28.70 -15.52
N LYS A 241 4.10 29.12 -15.82
CA LYS A 241 5.45 28.64 -15.42
C LYS A 241 5.50 27.73 -14.19
N GLU A 242 6.22 26.61 -14.31
CA GLU A 242 6.76 25.75 -13.22
C GLU A 242 5.89 25.67 -11.95
N SER A 243 4.60 25.38 -12.12
CA SER A 243 3.66 25.35 -11.00
C SER A 243 3.88 24.11 -10.13
N ASN A 244 4.09 24.31 -8.82
CA ASN A 244 4.27 23.28 -7.78
C ASN A 244 3.33 22.06 -7.96
N MET A 245 3.84 21.01 -8.59
CA MET A 245 3.19 19.70 -8.63
C MET A 245 3.59 18.94 -7.37
N LEU A 246 2.60 18.40 -6.65
CA LEU A 246 2.83 17.51 -5.52
C LEU A 246 2.47 16.09 -5.94
N THR A 247 3.42 15.17 -5.78
CA THR A 247 3.18 13.74 -5.95
C THR A 247 2.99 13.10 -4.59
N LEU A 248 1.85 12.46 -4.38
CA LEU A 248 1.55 11.69 -3.18
C LEU A 248 1.60 10.20 -3.47
N GLN A 249 2.22 9.47 -2.55
CA GLN A 249 2.15 8.02 -2.54
C GLN A 249 0.81 7.58 -1.93
N CYS A 250 0.16 6.61 -2.58
CA CYS A 250 -1.01 5.95 -2.05
C CYS A 250 -0.75 4.47 -1.76
N PHE A 251 -1.33 3.96 -0.68
CA PHE A 251 -1.26 2.55 -0.33
C PHE A 251 -2.67 1.94 -0.18
N PRO A 252 -2.87 0.68 -0.59
CA PRO A 252 -4.09 -0.05 -0.27
C PRO A 252 -4.25 -0.20 1.25
N ILE A 253 -5.49 -0.09 1.75
CA ILE A 253 -5.82 -0.18 3.19
C ILE A 253 -5.23 -1.45 3.82
N TYR A 254 -5.33 -2.59 3.14
CA TYR A 254 -4.79 -3.85 3.66
C TYR A 254 -3.29 -3.77 3.96
N SER A 255 -2.52 -3.10 3.10
CA SER A 255 -1.08 -2.88 3.29
C SER A 255 -0.80 -2.02 4.53
N ILE A 256 -1.60 -0.97 4.75
CA ILE A 256 -1.47 -0.09 5.93
C ILE A 256 -1.76 -0.88 7.22
N LEU A 257 -2.78 -1.73 7.20
CA LEU A 257 -3.15 -2.57 8.35
C LEU A 257 -2.04 -3.59 8.68
N LEU A 258 -1.47 -4.25 7.67
CA LEU A 258 -0.33 -5.15 7.86
C LEU A 258 0.91 -4.42 8.40
N ALA A 259 1.14 -3.18 7.97
CA ALA A 259 2.26 -2.37 8.45
C ALA A 259 2.18 -2.11 9.98
N VAL A 260 0.97 -1.98 10.53
CA VAL A 260 0.74 -1.85 11.98
C VAL A 260 0.42 -3.18 12.69
N GLY A 261 0.55 -4.31 12.00
CA GLY A 261 0.33 -5.64 12.57
C GLY A 261 -1.13 -5.93 12.92
N ARG A 262 -2.08 -5.39 12.15
CA ARG A 262 -3.52 -5.57 12.37
C ARG A 262 -4.21 -6.11 11.12
N THR A 263 -5.23 -6.93 11.35
CA THR A 263 -6.22 -7.34 10.33
C THR A 263 -7.65 -7.32 10.87
N GLN A 264 -7.80 -7.10 12.18
CA GLN A 264 -9.06 -6.95 12.88
C GLN A 264 -9.20 -5.49 13.32
N ILE A 265 -10.33 -4.87 12.99
CA ILE A 265 -10.63 -3.47 13.27
C ILE A 265 -12.04 -3.38 13.84
N ASP A 266 -12.21 -2.61 14.90
CA ASP A 266 -13.52 -2.37 15.51
C ASP A 266 -14.29 -1.27 14.78
N PHE A 267 -13.60 -0.24 14.29
CA PHE A 267 -14.17 0.88 13.56
C PHE A 267 -13.30 1.35 12.39
N PHE A 268 -13.89 1.45 11.20
CA PHE A 268 -13.29 2.09 10.03
C PHE A 268 -14.09 3.34 9.63
N SER A 269 -13.52 4.52 9.87
CA SER A 269 -14.01 5.78 9.31
C SER A 269 -13.39 6.02 7.94
N LEU A 270 -14.19 6.03 6.89
CA LEU A 270 -13.78 6.23 5.50
C LEU A 270 -14.46 7.47 4.92
N ASP A 271 -13.72 8.57 4.93
CA ASP A 271 -14.17 9.88 4.46
C ASP A 271 -13.03 10.50 3.61
N VAL A 272 -13.09 10.29 2.30
CA VAL A 272 -11.99 10.61 1.39
C VAL A 272 -12.49 11.30 0.12
N GLU A 273 -13.59 12.04 0.26
CA GLU A 273 -14.11 12.98 -0.73
C GLU A 273 -14.44 12.32 -2.09
N GLY A 274 -15.10 11.16 -2.05
CA GLY A 274 -15.75 10.54 -3.21
C GLY A 274 -15.05 9.35 -3.84
N HIS A 275 -14.13 8.72 -3.12
CA HIS A 275 -13.43 7.52 -3.57
C HIS A 275 -13.72 6.27 -2.73
N GLU A 276 -14.69 6.36 -1.82
CA GLU A 276 -15.01 5.36 -0.80
C GLU A 276 -15.29 4.00 -1.43
N LEU A 277 -16.21 3.94 -2.40
CA LEU A 277 -16.57 2.67 -3.07
C LEU A 277 -15.39 2.05 -3.82
N ARG A 278 -14.50 2.86 -4.40
CA ARG A 278 -13.31 2.34 -5.11
C ARG A 278 -12.31 1.75 -4.12
N ILE A 279 -12.14 2.38 -2.97
CA ILE A 279 -11.27 1.90 -1.89
C ILE A 279 -11.85 0.62 -1.27
N LEU A 280 -13.14 0.57 -0.96
CA LEU A 280 -13.81 -0.63 -0.44
C LEU A 280 -13.63 -1.83 -1.39
N LYS A 281 -13.57 -1.59 -2.71
CA LYS A 281 -13.30 -2.62 -3.72
C LYS A 281 -11.87 -3.18 -3.69
N THR A 282 -10.91 -2.50 -3.07
CA THR A 282 -9.52 -2.98 -2.94
C THR A 282 -9.33 -3.95 -1.76
N ILE A 283 -10.26 -3.94 -0.79
CA ILE A 283 -10.11 -4.69 0.46
C ILE A 283 -10.27 -6.20 0.18
N PRO A 284 -9.29 -7.04 0.55
CA PRO A 284 -9.45 -8.48 0.51
C PRO A 284 -10.28 -8.92 1.72
N TRP A 285 -11.62 -8.85 1.60
CA TRP A 285 -12.60 -9.11 2.68
C TRP A 285 -12.49 -10.48 3.36
N HIS A 286 -11.74 -11.43 2.79
CA HIS A 286 -11.44 -12.74 3.41
C HIS A 286 -10.21 -12.70 4.33
N LYS A 287 -9.36 -11.66 4.24
CA LYS A 287 -8.16 -11.46 5.07
C LYS A 287 -8.32 -10.36 6.12
N VAL A 288 -9.37 -9.54 6.03
CA VAL A 288 -9.61 -8.38 6.90
C VAL A 288 -10.98 -8.49 7.56
N ASP A 289 -11.02 -8.30 8.87
CA ASP A 289 -12.24 -8.29 9.67
C ASP A 289 -12.51 -6.89 10.22
N ILE A 290 -13.59 -6.26 9.77
CA ILE A 290 -14.00 -4.92 10.20
C ILE A 290 -15.37 -5.05 10.85
N LYS A 291 -15.52 -4.67 12.11
CA LYS A 291 -16.81 -4.81 12.81
C LYS A 291 -17.81 -3.76 12.37
N THR A 292 -17.39 -2.50 12.36
CA THR A 292 -18.23 -1.36 11.97
C THR A 292 -17.50 -0.41 11.03
N LEU A 293 -18.26 0.24 10.15
CA LEU A 293 -17.77 1.28 9.24
C LEU A 293 -18.67 2.51 9.31
N ALA A 294 -18.07 3.69 9.22
CA ALA A 294 -18.74 4.92 8.80
C ALA A 294 -18.17 5.28 7.43
N VAL A 295 -19.03 5.39 6.42
CA VAL A 295 -18.61 5.65 5.04
C VAL A 295 -19.37 6.85 4.52
N GLU A 296 -18.63 7.89 4.11
CA GLU A 296 -19.20 9.07 3.45
C GLU A 296 -19.85 8.66 2.12
N TRP A 297 -21.01 9.25 1.77
CA TRP A 297 -21.71 8.88 0.54
C TRP A 297 -22.10 10.06 -0.37
N ASP A 298 -21.78 11.30 -0.02
CA ASP A 298 -22.21 12.50 -0.73
C ASP A 298 -21.89 12.47 -2.23
N HIS A 299 -20.75 11.90 -2.58
CA HIS A 299 -20.23 11.83 -3.94
C HIS A 299 -20.63 10.57 -4.72
N VAL A 300 -20.95 9.48 -4.03
CA VAL A 300 -21.19 8.14 -4.63
C VAL A 300 -22.68 7.75 -4.60
N GLY A 301 -23.44 8.32 -3.66
CA GLY A 301 -24.79 7.92 -3.31
C GLY A 301 -24.83 6.69 -2.39
N GLU A 302 -25.91 6.56 -1.62
CA GLU A 302 -26.08 5.44 -0.69
C GLU A 302 -26.15 4.08 -1.40
N LYS A 303 -26.94 4.00 -2.48
CA LYS A 303 -27.31 2.72 -3.10
C LYS A 303 -26.08 1.91 -3.57
N PRO A 304 -25.10 2.49 -4.29
CA PRO A 304 -23.92 1.74 -4.71
C PRO A 304 -23.09 1.17 -3.56
N LEU A 305 -23.02 1.86 -2.42
CA LEU A 305 -22.33 1.38 -1.22
C LEU A 305 -23.10 0.20 -0.60
N ILE A 306 -24.41 0.34 -0.42
CA ILE A 306 -25.27 -0.71 0.14
C ILE A 306 -25.23 -1.97 -0.73
N ASP A 307 -25.40 -1.83 -2.03
CA ASP A 307 -25.38 -2.93 -3.00
C ASP A 307 -24.04 -3.69 -2.97
N TYR A 308 -22.93 -2.97 -2.78
CA TYR A 308 -21.59 -3.57 -2.70
C TYR A 308 -21.33 -4.27 -1.37
N MET A 309 -21.70 -3.63 -0.26
CA MET A 309 -21.39 -4.09 1.10
C MET A 309 -22.29 -5.27 1.54
N GLY A 310 -23.53 -5.34 1.07
CA GLY A 310 -24.48 -6.41 1.40
C GLY A 310 -23.92 -7.83 1.16
N PRO A 311 -23.47 -8.15 -0.07
CA PRO A 311 -22.85 -9.44 -0.39
C PRO A 311 -21.54 -9.73 0.38
N LYS A 312 -20.92 -8.73 1.00
CA LYS A 312 -19.75 -8.89 1.88
C LYS A 312 -20.13 -9.19 3.33
N GLY A 313 -21.42 -9.33 3.60
CA GLY A 313 -21.95 -9.66 4.93
C GLY A 313 -22.14 -8.44 5.81
N TYR A 314 -22.28 -7.23 5.25
CA TYR A 314 -22.55 -6.02 6.03
C TYR A 314 -23.99 -5.55 5.82
N TYR A 315 -24.54 -4.88 6.83
CA TYR A 315 -25.83 -4.22 6.77
C TYR A 315 -25.74 -2.80 7.32
N VAL A 316 -26.62 -1.92 6.86
CA VAL A 316 -26.71 -0.55 7.38
C VAL A 316 -27.50 -0.57 8.68
N PHE A 317 -26.90 -0.11 9.78
CA PHE A 317 -27.58 0.02 11.07
C PHE A 317 -27.94 1.47 11.41
N GLY A 318 -27.40 2.45 10.69
CA GLY A 318 -27.68 3.86 10.91
C GLY A 318 -27.27 4.75 9.74
N ARG A 319 -27.73 6.01 9.80
CA ARG A 319 -27.38 7.09 8.87
C ARG A 319 -27.09 8.34 9.68
N ASN A 320 -26.13 9.13 9.22
CA ASN A 320 -25.90 10.48 9.71
C ASN A 320 -26.08 11.45 8.55
N THR A 321 -26.87 12.49 8.74
CA THR A 321 -27.06 13.56 7.75
C THR A 321 -26.86 14.88 8.45
N VAL A 322 -25.73 15.53 8.15
CA VAL A 322 -25.34 16.80 8.73
C VAL A 322 -24.84 17.74 7.64
N ASN A 323 -24.70 19.03 7.97
CA ASN A 323 -24.32 20.05 6.98
C ASN A 323 -22.89 19.90 6.44
N VAL A 324 -22.10 18.98 7.00
CA VAL A 324 -20.67 18.80 6.69
C VAL A 324 -20.38 17.45 6.02
N GLY A 325 -21.42 16.66 5.70
CA GLY A 325 -21.29 15.34 5.07
C GLY A 325 -22.42 14.40 5.49
N ASN A 326 -22.64 13.34 4.72
CA ASN A 326 -23.55 12.27 5.08
C ASN A 326 -22.82 10.92 5.18
N ASP A 327 -23.08 10.20 6.27
CA ASP A 327 -22.49 8.88 6.53
C ASP A 327 -23.54 7.77 6.47
N LEU A 328 -23.12 6.63 5.94
CA LEU A 328 -23.75 5.34 6.18
C LEU A 328 -22.96 4.57 7.24
N PHE A 329 -23.66 4.10 8.26
CA PHE A 329 -23.07 3.22 9.27
C PHE A 329 -23.35 1.76 8.95
N PHE A 330 -22.29 1.01 8.66
CA PHE A 330 -22.34 -0.43 8.38
C PHE A 330 -21.86 -1.24 9.59
N ALA A 331 -22.46 -2.40 9.79
CA ALA A 331 -21.96 -3.41 10.72
C ALA A 331 -21.91 -4.78 10.05
N LYS A 332 -20.93 -5.59 10.46
CA LYS A 332 -20.79 -6.97 9.98
C LYS A 332 -21.90 -7.85 10.57
N ASN A 333 -22.50 -8.70 9.75
CA ASN A 333 -23.43 -9.73 10.17
C ASN A 333 -22.69 -10.80 10.98
N ASP A 334 -22.51 -10.54 12.26
CA ASP A 334 -22.04 -11.54 13.21
C ASP A 334 -23.27 -12.17 13.87
N SER A 335 -23.40 -13.49 13.79
CA SER A 335 -24.50 -14.25 14.40
C SER A 335 -24.52 -14.17 15.93
N ARG A 336 -23.58 -13.45 16.53
CA ARG A 336 -23.39 -13.24 17.97
C ARG A 336 -24.28 -12.13 18.57
N HIS A 337 -25.02 -11.37 17.77
CA HIS A 337 -25.85 -10.24 18.24
C HIS A 337 -27.34 -10.35 17.83
N ARG A 338 -27.82 -11.55 17.49
CA ARG A 338 -29.27 -11.83 17.33
C ARG A 338 -29.84 -12.50 18.55
#